data_AF-A0A1I4D7A5-F1
#
_entry.id   AF-A0A1I4D7A5-F1
#
_cell.length_a   1.000
_cell.length_b   1.000
_cell.length_c   1.000
_cell.angle_alpha   90.00
_cell.angle_beta   90.00
_cell.angle_gamma   90.00
#
_symmetry.space_group_name_H-M   'P 1'
#
loop_
_entity.id
_entity.type
_entity.pdbx_description
1 polymer ?
#
loop_
_entity_poly.entity_id
_entity_poly.type
_entity_poly.pdbx_seq_one_letter_code
_entity_poly.pdbx_strand_id
1 'polypeptide(L)'
;MSLDDLNDDVQSFYSEIDDELAVELDRETKNELATLAAVFETDDASELVRRAVHMLFRSSVDSGDLDFQLRRSYDVTYDEFLAGMTYEEMTGQDQYPQRDDERRYQM
;
A
#
# COMPACT_ATOMS: atom_id res chain seq x y z
N MET A 1 -3.44 -14.73 -5.34
CA MET A 1 -1.99 -14.55 -5.15
C MET A 1 -1.75 -14.41 -3.65
N SER A 2 -0.51 -14.51 -3.17
CA SER A 2 -0.15 -14.43 -1.75
C SER A 2 0.67 -13.17 -1.44
N LEU A 3 1.09 -13.03 -0.18
CA LEU A 3 2.06 -12.01 0.23
C LEU A 3 3.39 -12.14 -0.53
N ASP A 4 3.85 -13.36 -0.79
CA ASP A 4 5.08 -13.60 -1.56
C ASP A 4 4.92 -13.12 -3.01
N ASP A 5 3.78 -13.44 -3.65
CA ASP A 5 3.48 -12.97 -5.00
C ASP A 5 3.45 -11.42 -5.06
N LEU A 6 2.88 -10.76 -4.05
CA LEU A 6 2.87 -9.30 -3.96
C LEU A 6 4.29 -8.73 -3.82
N ASN A 7 5.13 -9.35 -2.99
CA ASN A 7 6.51 -8.92 -2.81
C ASN A 7 7.31 -9.06 -4.10
N ASP A 8 7.17 -10.19 -4.80
CA ASP A 8 7.83 -10.44 -6.08
C ASP A 8 7.41 -9.40 -7.13
N ASP A 9 6.10 -9.15 -7.26
CA ASP A 9 5.59 -8.14 -8.19
C ASP A 9 6.09 -6.73 -7.84
N VAL A 10 6.04 -6.32 -6.56
CA VAL A 10 6.54 -5.02 -6.11
C VAL A 10 8.04 -4.87 -6.40
N GLN A 11 8.84 -5.91 -6.15
CA GLN A 11 10.27 -5.87 -6.47
C GLN A 11 10.53 -5.81 -7.97
N SER A 12 9.77 -6.56 -8.77
CA SER A 12 9.87 -6.52 -10.23
C SER A 12 9.58 -5.11 -10.74
N PHE A 13 8.43 -4.52 -10.38
CA PHE A 13 8.07 -3.16 -10.79
C PHE A 13 9.06 -2.12 -10.27
N TYR A 14 9.54 -2.24 -9.04
CA TYR A 14 10.55 -1.34 -8.50
C TYR A 14 11.84 -1.37 -9.33
N SER A 15 12.28 -2.57 -9.76
CA SER A 15 13.49 -2.72 -10.57
C SER A 15 13.34 -2.26 -12.02
N GLU A 16 12.11 -2.15 -12.53
CA GLU A 16 11.81 -1.63 -13.86
C GLU A 16 11.72 -0.09 -13.89
N ILE A 17 11.52 0.55 -12.73
CA ILE A 17 11.45 2.01 -12.62
C ILE A 17 12.87 2.58 -12.49
N ASP A 18 13.28 3.37 -13.49
CA ASP A 18 14.51 4.15 -13.46
C ASP A 18 14.42 5.35 -12.49
N ASP A 19 15.57 5.95 -12.17
CA ASP A 19 15.66 7.18 -11.37
C ASP A 19 14.96 8.38 -12.03
N GLU A 20 14.74 8.34 -13.35
CA GLU A 20 14.06 9.37 -14.13
C GLU A 20 12.85 8.81 -14.88
N LEU A 21 11.68 9.45 -14.71
CA LEU A 21 10.46 9.09 -15.41
C LEU A 21 10.02 10.21 -16.35
N ALA A 22 10.07 9.95 -17.66
CA ALA A 22 9.53 10.86 -18.67
C ALA A 22 8.03 10.64 -18.84
N VAL A 23 7.22 11.67 -18.49
CA VAL A 23 5.75 11.60 -18.56
C VAL A 23 5.24 12.58 -19.61
N GLU A 24 4.41 12.10 -20.54
CA GLU A 24 3.68 12.98 -21.44
C GLU A 24 2.55 13.69 -20.69
N LEU A 25 2.48 15.02 -20.80
CA LEU A 25 1.44 15.82 -20.17
C LEU A 25 0.44 16.32 -21.20
N ASP A 26 -0.82 15.98 -20.99
CA ASP A 26 -1.93 16.56 -21.72
C ASP A 26 -2.16 18.04 -21.30
N ARG A 27 -3.13 18.68 -21.94
CA ARG A 27 -3.43 20.11 -21.71
C ARG A 27 -3.98 20.40 -20.31
N GLU A 28 -4.82 19.53 -19.78
CA GLU A 28 -5.44 19.67 -18.46
C GLU A 28 -4.36 19.50 -17.38
N THR A 29 -3.58 18.41 -17.46
CA THR A 29 -2.47 18.16 -16.52
C THR A 29 -1.45 19.32 -16.53
N LYS A 30 -1.12 19.88 -17.70
CA LYS A 30 -0.26 21.08 -17.78
C LYS A 30 -0.86 22.30 -17.09
N ASN A 31 -2.17 22.51 -17.22
CA ASN A 31 -2.85 23.66 -16.62
C ASN A 31 -2.88 23.54 -15.09
N GLU A 32 -3.21 22.36 -14.58
CA GLU A 32 -3.24 22.09 -13.15
C GLU A 32 -1.85 22.22 -12.53
N LEU A 33 -0.82 21.63 -13.15
CA LEU A 33 0.55 21.73 -12.69
C LEU A 33 1.04 23.18 -12.68
N ALA A 34 0.73 23.96 -13.71
CA ALA A 34 1.06 25.39 -13.76
C ALA A 34 0.33 26.19 -12.67
N THR A 35 -0.92 25.85 -12.38
CA THR A 35 -1.70 26.48 -11.30
C THR A 35 -1.08 26.18 -9.94
N LEU A 36 -0.72 24.92 -9.68
CA LEU A 36 -0.08 24.52 -8.43
C LEU A 36 1.30 25.18 -8.26
N ALA A 37 2.10 25.23 -9.32
CA ALA A 37 3.38 25.94 -9.34
C ALA A 37 3.22 27.41 -8.97
N ALA A 38 2.23 28.10 -9.55
CA ALA A 38 1.94 29.49 -9.25
C ALA A 38 1.47 29.72 -7.80
N VAL A 39 0.60 28.84 -7.27
CA VAL A 39 0.04 28.97 -5.92
C VAL A 39 1.07 28.65 -4.84
N PHE A 40 1.93 27.66 -5.08
CA PHE A 40 2.97 27.26 -4.14
C PHE A 40 4.30 27.98 -4.36
N GLU A 41 4.36 28.91 -5.31
CA GLU A 41 5.55 29.72 -5.63
C GLU A 41 6.80 28.84 -5.89
N THR A 42 6.64 27.77 -6.67
CA THR A 42 7.74 26.87 -7.05
C THR A 42 7.97 26.87 -8.56
N ASP A 43 9.24 26.90 -8.95
CA ASP A 43 9.67 26.77 -10.34
C ASP A 43 10.03 25.31 -10.70
N ASP A 44 10.05 24.39 -9.72
CA ASP A 44 10.34 22.98 -9.93
C ASP A 44 9.05 22.14 -10.02
N ALA A 45 8.55 22.00 -11.25
CA ALA A 45 7.37 21.20 -11.52
C ALA A 45 7.58 19.70 -11.20
N SER A 46 8.82 19.20 -11.20
CA SER A 46 9.11 17.80 -10.87
C SER A 46 8.87 17.50 -9.38
N GLU A 47 9.08 18.47 -8.50
CA GLU A 47 8.78 18.34 -7.06
C GLU A 47 7.29 18.17 -6.81
N LEU A 48 6.46 18.93 -7.53
CA LEU A 48 5.01 18.81 -7.45
C LEU A 48 4.52 17.44 -7.93
N VAL A 49 5.13 16.89 -9.00
CA VAL A 49 4.79 15.54 -9.49
C VAL A 49 5.18 14.48 -8.44
N ARG A 50 6.38 14.55 -7.85
CA ARG A 50 6.77 13.65 -6.75
C ARG A 50 5.78 13.73 -5.58
N ARG A 51 5.41 14.95 -5.18
CA ARG A 51 4.42 15.19 -4.12
C ARG A 51 3.06 14.61 -4.48
N ALA A 52 2.63 14.74 -5.73
CA ALA A 52 1.36 14.19 -6.20
C ALA A 52 1.32 12.66 -6.09
N VAL A 53 2.42 11.96 -6.42
CA VAL A 53 2.54 10.50 -6.23
C VAL A 53 2.39 10.13 -4.75
N HIS A 54 3.09 10.84 -3.85
CA HIS A 54 2.96 10.60 -2.41
C HIS A 54 1.54 10.88 -1.88
N MET A 55 0.90 11.94 -2.37
CA MET A 55 -0.47 12.28 -2.00
C MET A 55 -1.47 11.24 -2.52
N LEU A 56 -1.29 10.73 -3.73
CA LEU A 56 -2.10 9.65 -4.29
C LEU A 56 -1.99 8.39 -3.43
N PHE A 57 -0.77 7.92 -3.18
CA PHE A 57 -0.53 6.73 -2.36
C PHE A 57 -1.16 6.87 -0.97
N ARG A 58 -0.90 8.00 -0.29
CA ARG A 58 -1.49 8.28 1.01
C ARG A 58 -3.01 8.29 0.96
N SER A 59 -3.60 8.94 -0.04
CA SER A 59 -5.06 8.99 -0.17
C SER A 59 -5.68 7.60 -0.35
N SER A 60 -5.01 6.70 -1.08
CA SER A 60 -5.47 5.32 -1.29
C SER A 60 -5.35 4.46 -0.04
N VAL A 61 -4.34 4.71 0.80
CA VAL A 61 -4.22 4.09 2.13
C VAL A 61 -5.33 4.62 3.05
N ASP A 62 -5.44 5.94 3.16
CA ASP A 62 -6.38 6.60 4.07
C ASP A 62 -7.86 6.30 3.72
N SER A 63 -8.18 6.11 2.43
CA SER A 63 -9.53 5.73 1.97
C SER A 63 -9.84 4.24 2.10
N GLY A 64 -8.82 3.38 2.30
CA GLY A 64 -8.94 1.93 2.28
C GLY A 64 -9.03 1.33 0.87
N ASP A 65 -8.93 2.14 -0.20
CA ASP A 65 -8.98 1.66 -1.58
C ASP A 65 -7.81 0.72 -1.89
N LEU A 66 -6.62 1.04 -1.36
CA LEU A 66 -5.44 0.19 -1.50
C LEU A 66 -5.71 -1.21 -0.91
N ASP A 67 -6.28 -1.24 0.29
CA ASP A 67 -6.55 -2.47 1.04
C ASP A 67 -7.65 -3.31 0.38
N PHE A 68 -8.65 -2.67 -0.26
CA PHE A 68 -9.65 -3.37 -1.07
C PHE A 68 -9.01 -4.05 -2.29
N GLN A 69 -8.13 -3.34 -3.00
CA GLN A 69 -7.46 -3.87 -4.18
C GLN A 69 -6.47 -4.99 -3.84
N LEU A 70 -5.72 -4.84 -2.73
CA LEU A 70 -4.79 -5.86 -2.24
C LEU A 70 -5.53 -7.16 -1.90
N ARG A 71 -6.65 -7.10 -1.17
CA ARG A 71 -7.44 -8.31 -0.87
C ARG A 71 -7.99 -8.97 -2.13
N ARG A 72 -8.41 -8.18 -3.12
CA ARG A 72 -8.98 -8.72 -4.37
C ARG A 72 -7.93 -9.45 -5.21
N SER A 73 -6.71 -8.94 -5.27
CA SER A 73 -5.67 -9.46 -6.17
C SER A 73 -4.74 -10.46 -5.48
N TYR A 74 -4.36 -10.18 -4.23
CA TYR A 74 -3.30 -10.86 -3.49
C TYR A 74 -3.77 -11.49 -2.17
N ASP A 75 -5.07 -11.43 -1.85
CA ASP A 75 -5.64 -12.00 -0.61
C ASP A 75 -4.90 -11.56 0.67
N VAL A 76 -4.32 -10.36 0.66
CA VAL A 76 -3.59 -9.76 1.77
C VAL A 76 -4.03 -8.32 2.00
N THR A 77 -3.63 -7.78 3.13
CA THR A 77 -3.83 -6.38 3.53
C THR A 77 -2.55 -5.56 3.44
N TYR A 78 -2.70 -4.24 3.45
CA TYR A 78 -1.54 -3.36 3.50
C TYR A 78 -0.73 -3.53 4.79
N ASP A 79 -1.38 -3.83 5.91
CA ASP A 79 -0.71 -4.08 7.19
C ASP A 79 0.13 -5.37 7.17
N GLU A 80 -0.36 -6.44 6.55
CA GLU A 80 0.41 -7.69 6.38
C GLU A 80 1.62 -7.49 5.47
N PHE A 81 1.45 -6.69 4.40
CA PHE A 81 2.57 -6.29 3.55
C PHE A 81 3.64 -5.50 4.34
N LEU A 82 3.23 -4.52 5.15
CA LEU A 82 4.15 -3.76 5.99
C LEU A 82 4.85 -4.61 7.05
N ALA A 83 4.14 -5.60 7.61
CA ALA A 83 4.69 -6.48 8.61
C ALA A 83 5.56 -7.61 8.04
N GLY A 84 5.50 -7.84 6.72
CA GLY A 84 6.23 -8.91 6.04
C GLY A 84 5.76 -10.31 6.42
N MET A 85 4.56 -10.45 6.99
CA MET A 85 3.93 -11.72 7.31
C MET A 85 2.41 -11.57 7.42
N THR A 86 1.67 -12.65 7.14
CA THR A 86 0.21 -12.67 7.19
C THR A 86 -0.33 -12.75 8.63
N TYR A 87 -1.59 -12.37 8.84
CA TYR A 87 -2.24 -12.49 10.14
C TYR A 87 -2.31 -13.95 10.63
N GLU A 88 -2.48 -14.91 9.72
CA GLU A 88 -2.47 -16.34 10.07
C GLU A 88 -1.11 -16.78 10.62
N GLU A 89 -0.02 -16.28 10.05
CA GLU A 89 1.34 -16.54 10.52
C GLU A 89 1.65 -15.83 11.83
N MET A 90 1.14 -14.60 12.03
CA MET A 90 1.29 -13.86 13.28
C MET A 90 0.54 -14.50 14.44
N THR A 91 -0.66 -15.02 14.16
CA THR A 91 -1.54 -15.62 15.19
C THR A 91 -1.27 -17.11 15.39
N GLY A 92 -0.55 -17.74 14.45
CA GLY A 92 0.16 -19.00 14.61
C GLY A 92 -0.69 -20.14 15.14
N GLN A 93 -1.64 -20.65 14.32
CA GLN A 93 -2.33 -21.96 14.40
C GLN A 93 -2.78 -22.59 15.75
N ASP A 94 -2.52 -22.03 16.93
CA ASP A 94 -2.77 -22.69 18.23
C ASP A 94 -2.85 -21.66 19.39
N GLN A 95 -3.95 -20.91 19.45
CA GLN A 95 -4.31 -20.14 20.66
C GLN A 95 -5.72 -20.45 21.19
N TYR A 96 -6.30 -21.58 20.79
CA TYR A 96 -7.36 -22.15 21.61
C TYR A 96 -6.71 -23.00 22.70
N PRO A 97 -6.66 -22.57 23.97
CA PRO A 97 -6.47 -23.53 25.03
C PRO A 97 -7.57 -24.57 24.87
N GLN A 98 -7.20 -25.84 24.64
CA GLN A 98 -8.13 -26.95 24.73
C GLN A 98 -8.85 -26.77 26.07
N ARG A 99 -10.15 -26.47 26.00
CA ARG A 99 -10.97 -26.38 27.21
C ARG A 99 -10.97 -27.76 27.82
N ASP A 100 -10.11 -27.89 28.82
CA ASP A 100 -10.02 -29.02 29.70
C ASP A 100 -11.33 -29.05 30.51
N ASP A 101 -12.38 -29.62 29.91
CA ASP A 101 -13.77 -29.64 30.42
C ASP A 101 -13.86 -30.36 31.78
N GLU A 102 -12.80 -31.03 32.23
CA GLU A 102 -12.71 -31.76 33.49
C GLU A 102 -12.61 -30.87 34.74
N ARG A 103 -12.15 -29.61 34.62
CA ARG A 103 -11.96 -28.72 35.78
C ARG A 103 -13.16 -27.84 36.13
N ARG A 104 -14.28 -27.96 35.43
CA ARG A 104 -15.52 -27.20 35.71
C ARG A 104 -16.37 -27.76 36.86
N TYR A 105 -16.09 -28.99 37.30
CA TYR A 105 -16.83 -29.65 38.39
C TYR A 105 -15.87 -30.15 39.47
N GLN A 106 -15.15 -29.24 40.13
CA GLN A 106 -14.65 -29.51 41.48
C GLN A 106 -15.08 -28.37 42.40
N MET A 107 -15.85 -28.77 43.42
CA MET A 107 -16.58 -27.96 44.40
C MET A 107 -15.67 -27.27 45.41
#